data_AF-A0A2V8RC54-F1
#
_entry.id   AF-A0A2V8RC54-F1
#
_cell.length_a   1.000
_cell.length_b   1.000
_cell.length_c   1.000
_cell.angle_alpha   90.00
_cell.angle_beta   90.00
_cell.angle_gamma   90.00
#
_symmetry.space_group_name_H-M   'P 1'
#
loop_
_entity.id
_entity.type
_entity.pdbx_description
1 polymer ?
#
loop_
_entity_poly.entity_id
_entity_poly.type
_entity_poly.pdbx_seq_one_letter_code
_entity_poly.pdbx_strand_id
1 'polypeptide(L)'
;MFSLITACLLLMPAARVCAQQQQQGAQQTLKLDRVEFKGLARVTEAEALEKSGLQAGQTVGIEEVDAAADRLLSSGLFEKLGYSV
;
A
#
# COMPACT_ATOMS: atom_id res chain seq x y z
N MET A 1 9.55 -16.57 58.24
CA MET A 1 8.26 -15.98 57.82
C MET A 1 8.61 -14.60 57.24
N PHE A 2 9.04 -14.42 55.99
CA PHE A 2 8.34 -14.65 54.73
C PHE A 2 9.36 -14.89 53.60
N SER A 3 9.83 -16.14 53.47
CA SER A 3 10.76 -16.57 52.42
C SER A 3 9.99 -17.01 51.17
N LEU A 4 9.14 -16.13 50.61
CA LEU A 4 8.20 -16.52 49.54
C LEU A 4 7.94 -15.47 48.44
N ILE A 5 8.62 -14.32 48.47
CA ILE A 5 8.42 -13.28 47.41
C ILE A 5 9.38 -13.48 46.22
N THR A 6 10.41 -14.33 46.34
CA THR A 6 11.45 -14.48 45.30
C THR A 6 11.17 -15.60 44.27
N ALA A 7 10.02 -16.30 44.34
CA ALA A 7 9.81 -17.53 43.56
C ALA A 7 8.63 -17.55 42.57
N CYS A 8 7.82 -16.48 42.44
CA CYS A 8 6.69 -16.48 41.52
C CYS A 8 6.68 -15.23 40.63
N LEU A 9 6.77 -15.45 39.32
CA LEU A 9 6.60 -14.48 38.22
C LEU A 9 7.88 -13.86 37.63
N LEU A 10 9.02 -14.53 37.80
CA LEU A 10 9.95 -14.71 36.68
C LEU A 10 9.47 -15.89 35.83
N LEU A 11 8.36 -15.73 35.11
CA LEU A 11 8.05 -16.57 33.96
C LEU A 11 6.95 -15.92 33.13
N MET A 12 7.26 -15.72 31.85
CA MET A 12 6.35 -15.50 30.71
C MET A 12 5.91 -14.07 30.38
N PRO A 13 5.88 -13.71 29.08
CA PRO A 13 6.87 -14.04 28.06
C PRO A 13 7.20 -12.82 27.17
N ALA A 14 8.49 -12.62 26.90
CA ALA A 14 9.01 -11.73 25.85
C ALA A 14 8.67 -12.20 24.41
N ALA A 15 7.60 -12.99 24.23
CA ALA A 15 7.18 -13.59 22.97
C ALA A 15 5.92 -12.96 22.37
N ARG A 16 5.27 -11.99 23.04
CA ARG A 16 4.06 -11.35 22.49
C ARG A 16 4.31 -10.19 21.54
N VAL A 17 5.55 -9.72 21.40
CA VAL A 17 5.88 -8.65 20.44
C VAL A 17 5.98 -9.18 19.00
N CYS A 18 6.32 -10.46 18.80
CA CYS A 18 6.46 -11.01 17.45
C CYS A 18 5.14 -11.52 16.83
N ALA A 19 4.08 -11.70 17.64
CA ALA A 19 2.84 -12.35 17.21
C ALA A 19 1.69 -11.38 16.87
N GLN A 20 1.89 -10.07 16.97
CA GLN A 20 0.86 -9.07 16.64
C GLN A 20 1.15 -8.27 15.34
N GLN A 21 2.12 -8.68 14.53
CA GLN A 21 2.44 -7.98 13.27
C GLN A 21 2.04 -8.72 11.98
N GLN A 22 1.29 -9.82 12.05
CA GLN A 22 0.77 -10.48 10.84
C GLN A 22 -0.76 -10.46 10.81
N GLN A 23 -1.32 -9.25 10.81
CA GLN A 23 -2.69 -9.06 10.35
C GLN A 23 -2.88 -7.65 9.77
N GLN A 24 -1.96 -7.23 8.91
CA GLN A 24 -2.36 -6.36 7.80
C GLN A 24 -3.07 -7.31 6.83
N GLY A 25 -4.40 -7.17 6.73
CA GLY A 25 -5.25 -8.05 5.93
C GLY A 25 -4.65 -8.22 4.54
N ALA A 26 -4.74 -9.42 3.97
CA ALA A 26 -4.12 -9.77 2.69
C ALA A 26 -4.33 -8.66 1.65
N GLN A 27 -3.34 -7.77 1.54
CA GLN A 27 -3.35 -6.69 0.57
C GLN A 27 -3.25 -7.39 -0.76
N GLN A 28 -4.32 -7.27 -1.55
CA GLN A 28 -4.43 -7.93 -2.84
C GLN A 28 -3.41 -7.27 -3.76
N THR A 29 -2.20 -7.83 -3.79
CA THR A 29 -1.12 -7.38 -4.66
C THR A 29 -1.37 -7.94 -6.05
N LEU A 30 -1.55 -7.07 -7.03
CA LEU A 30 -1.72 -7.41 -8.43
C LEU A 30 -0.43 -7.11 -9.17
N LYS A 31 -0.13 -7.92 -10.18
CA LYS A 31 0.93 -7.59 -11.14
C LYS A 31 0.35 -6.65 -12.18
N LEU A 32 0.88 -5.44 -12.25
CA LEU A 32 0.46 -4.44 -13.20
C LEU A 32 1.02 -4.82 -14.58
N ASP A 33 0.21 -5.41 -15.46
CA ASP A 33 0.70 -5.83 -16.78
C ASP A 33 1.02 -4.62 -17.67
N ARG A 34 0.08 -3.68 -17.74
CA ARG A 34 0.17 -2.45 -18.53
C ARG A 34 -0.68 -1.35 -17.88
N VAL A 35 -0.25 -0.11 -18.06
CA VAL A 35 -1.04 1.09 -17.76
C VAL A 35 -1.47 1.73 -19.08
N GLU A 36 -2.77 1.90 -19.28
CA GLU A 36 -3.35 2.58 -20.45
C GLU A 36 -4.20 3.73 -20.00
N PHE A 37 -4.06 4.88 -20.65
CA PHE A 37 -4.84 6.07 -20.31
C PHE A 37 -5.87 6.33 -21.41
N LYS A 38 -7.13 6.52 -21.02
CA LYS A 38 -8.23 6.85 -21.94
C LYS A 38 -8.74 8.26 -21.67
N GLY A 39 -9.13 8.96 -22.72
CA GLY A 39 -9.69 10.32 -22.60
C GLY A 39 -8.64 11.42 -22.41
N LEU A 40 -7.37 11.15 -22.70
CA LEU A 40 -6.33 12.16 -22.72
C LEU A 40 -6.53 13.14 -23.88
N ALA A 41 -6.82 14.40 -23.57
CA ALA A 41 -6.99 15.46 -24.57
C ALA A 41 -5.83 16.48 -24.59
N ARG A 42 -5.26 16.77 -23.41
CA ARG A 42 -4.26 17.82 -23.21
C ARG A 42 -2.90 17.30 -22.73
N VAL A 43 -2.85 16.06 -22.23
CA VAL A 43 -1.71 15.43 -21.57
C VAL A 43 -1.33 14.20 -22.37
N THR A 44 -0.04 13.87 -22.46
CA THR A 44 0.41 12.65 -23.15
C THR A 44 0.37 11.45 -22.21
N GLU A 45 0.28 10.23 -22.76
CA GLU A 45 0.31 9.00 -21.94
C GLU A 45 1.60 8.88 -21.14
N ALA A 46 2.74 9.29 -21.71
CA ALA A 46 4.02 9.28 -21.03
C ALA A 46 4.02 10.21 -19.81
N GLU A 47 3.53 11.44 -19.96
CA GLU A 47 3.46 12.41 -18.86
C GLU A 47 2.47 11.95 -17.77
N ALA A 48 1.34 11.36 -18.16
CA ALA A 48 0.39 10.76 -17.23
C ALA A 48 1.03 9.58 -16.47
N LEU A 49 1.79 8.72 -17.15
CA LEU A 49 2.49 7.60 -16.53
C LEU A 49 3.54 8.08 -15.53
N GLU A 50 4.37 9.05 -15.93
CA GLU A 50 5.39 9.65 -15.07
C GLU A 50 4.80 10.28 -13.81
N LYS A 51 3.67 10.98 -13.93
CA LYS A 51 2.99 11.60 -12.78
C LYS A 51 2.28 10.58 -11.89
N SER A 52 1.79 9.48 -12.45
CA SER A 52 1.16 8.40 -11.69
C SER A 52 2.16 7.69 -10.78
N GLY A 53 3.43 7.61 -11.20
CA GLY A 53 4.45 6.82 -10.52
C GLY A 53 4.23 5.30 -10.62
N LEU A 54 3.30 4.85 -11.48
CA LEU A 54 3.09 3.44 -11.79
C LEU A 54 4.02 2.99 -12.93
N GLN A 55 4.51 1.76 -12.85
CA GLN A 55 5.29 1.13 -13.91
C GLN A 55 4.68 -0.20 -14.30
N ALA A 56 4.57 -0.43 -15.61
CA ALA A 56 4.21 -1.73 -16.15
C ALA A 56 5.23 -2.81 -15.71
N GLY A 57 4.73 -3.99 -15.39
CA GLY A 57 5.47 -5.12 -14.85
C GLY A 57 5.64 -5.12 -13.33
N GLN A 58 5.35 -4.01 -12.64
CA GLN A 58 5.53 -3.92 -11.19
C GLN A 58 4.37 -4.58 -10.43
N THR A 59 4.63 -5.07 -9.23
CA THR A 59 3.58 -5.54 -8.33
C THR A 59 3.07 -4.36 -7.50
N VAL A 60 1.76 -4.10 -7.53
CA VAL A 60 1.10 -3.02 -6.77
C VAL A 60 -0.11 -3.55 -6.01
N GLY A 61 -0.38 -3.01 -4.83
CA GLY A 61 -1.67 -3.15 -4.17
C GLY A 61 -2.72 -2.17 -4.72
N ILE A 62 -3.98 -2.40 -4.36
CA ILE A 62 -5.06 -1.45 -4.63
C ILE A 62 -4.73 -0.07 -4.02
N GLU A 63 -4.13 -0.04 -2.82
CA GLU A 63 -3.77 1.21 -2.15
C GLU A 63 -2.71 2.01 -2.93
N GLU A 64 -1.74 1.34 -3.56
CA GLU A 64 -0.77 2.01 -4.43
C GLU A 64 -1.41 2.59 -5.69
N VAL A 65 -2.36 1.86 -6.30
CA VAL A 65 -3.09 2.35 -7.48
C VAL A 65 -3.95 3.56 -7.12
N ASP A 66 -4.61 3.52 -5.95
CA ASP A 66 -5.41 4.64 -5.45
C ASP A 66 -4.54 5.87 -5.16
N ALA A 67 -3.38 5.67 -4.51
CA ALA A 67 -2.41 6.73 -4.27
C ALA A 67 -1.87 7.33 -5.59
N ALA A 68 -1.65 6.52 -6.62
CA ALA A 68 -1.26 7.00 -7.94
C ALA A 68 -2.37 7.82 -8.60
N ALA A 69 -3.63 7.39 -8.49
CA ALA A 69 -4.78 8.14 -8.97
C ALA A 69 -4.92 9.50 -8.25
N ASP A 70 -4.75 9.54 -6.93
CA ASP A 70 -4.80 10.77 -6.15
C ASP A 70 -3.67 11.75 -6.53
N ARG A 71 -2.46 11.24 -6.78
CA ARG A 71 -1.33 12.06 -7.29
C ARG A 71 -1.65 12.68 -8.64
N LEU A 72 -2.29 11.93 -9.54
CA LEU A 72 -2.71 12.44 -10.84
C LEU A 72 -3.77 13.54 -10.69
N LEU A 73 -4.77 13.36 -9.84
CA LEU A 73 -5.77 14.39 -9.55
C LEU A 73 -5.12 15.63 -8.92
N SER A 74 -4.26 15.43 -7.92
CA SER A 74 -3.51 16.48 -7.23
C SER A 74 -2.55 17.24 -8.15
N SER A 75 -2.10 16.65 -9.26
CA SER A 75 -1.27 17.32 -10.25
C SER A 75 -2.01 18.42 -11.03
N GLY A 76 -3.36 18.45 -10.95
CA GLY A 76 -4.20 19.39 -11.70
C GLY A 76 -4.30 19.09 -13.20
N LEU A 77 -3.68 18.00 -13.66
CA LEU A 77 -3.71 17.55 -15.05
C LEU A 77 -5.03 16.85 -15.41
N PHE A 78 -5.76 16.37 -14.40
CA PHE A 78 -6.98 15.59 -14.55
C PHE A 78 -8.09 16.17 -13.69
N GLU A 79 -9.25 16.44 -14.31
CA GLU A 79 -10.44 16.91 -13.59
C GLU A 79 -11.20 15.75 -12.92
N LYS A 80 -11.15 14.56 -13.55
CA LYS A 80 -11.74 13.34 -13.05
C LYS A 80 -10.93 12.14 -13.53
N LEU A 81 -10.73 11.17 -12.64
CA LEU A 81 -10.01 9.93 -12.93
C LEU A 81 -10.80 8.73 -12.41
N GLY A 82 -10.75 7.63 -13.15
CA GLY A 82 -11.30 6.35 -12.75
C GLY A 82 -10.38 5.24 -13.22
N TYR A 83 -10.17 4.24 -12.37
CA TYR A 83 -9.34 3.07 -12.68
C TYR A 83 -10.12 1.79 -12.41
N SER A 84 -9.69 0.71 -13.05
CA SER A 84 -10.18 -0.65 -12.83
C SER A 84 -9.00 -1.58 -12.95
N VAL A 85 -8.91 -2.57 -12.05
CA VAL A 85 -7.85 -3.60 -12.03
C VAL A 85 -8.44 -4.99 -12.21
#